data_AF-A0A7S3FA94-F1
#
_entry.id   AF-A0A7S3FA94-F1
#
_cell.length_a   1.000
_cell.length_b   1.000
_cell.length_c   1.000
_cell.angle_alpha   90.00
_cell.angle_beta   90.00
_cell.angle_gamma   90.00
#
_symmetry.space_group_name_H-M   'P 1'
#
loop_
_entity.id
_entity.type
_entity.pdbx_description
1 polymer ?
#
loop_
_entity_poly.entity_id
_entity_poly.type
_entity_poly.pdbx_seq_one_letter_code
_entity_poly.pdbx_strand_id
1 'polypeptide(L)'
;EHSQAITMAEQERINKNVNELSQKLLEGCKLLSDSCPETNVPLVSTKDGRMYSVGNGCYYTRERGELKKMPNSEMPPPPPPASTNRVPPSPAPPSPYAYAATPCSAGAPPSAGGASATNTDDTSHTLSAKVAQKLLDGFTLLSDSCPETNVPLVQNAAGQILSVGTNKWFTRAGGELLEVEPKSLPAEAPAAPMTGVHHTPSSARGSFQSTFPAAAPVAGTPPLP
;
A
#
# COMPACT_ATOMS: atom_id res chain seq x y z
N GLU A 1 -10.08 5.04 -31.03
CA GLU A 1 -9.78 3.66 -30.59
C GLU A 1 -8.29 3.36 -30.35
N HIS A 2 -7.32 4.00 -31.02
CA HIS A 2 -5.90 3.76 -30.76
C HIS A 2 -5.41 4.11 -29.33
N SER A 3 -6.11 4.97 -28.59
CA SER A 3 -5.71 5.33 -27.22
C SER A 3 -5.98 4.25 -26.16
N GLN A 4 -6.87 3.27 -26.42
CA GLN A 4 -7.16 2.18 -25.47
C GLN A 4 -6.26 0.95 -25.66
N ALA A 5 -5.69 0.76 -26.85
CA ALA A 5 -4.76 -0.35 -27.10
C ALA A 5 -3.39 -0.13 -26.46
N ILE A 6 -2.92 1.13 -26.42
CA ILE A 6 -1.65 1.50 -25.80
C ILE A 6 -1.66 1.21 -24.30
N THR A 7 -2.80 1.40 -23.63
CA THR A 7 -2.91 1.15 -22.18
C THR A 7 -2.87 -0.34 -21.82
N MET A 8 -3.41 -1.23 -22.67
CA MET A 8 -3.40 -2.67 -22.41
C MET A 8 -1.99 -3.27 -22.52
N ALA A 9 -1.23 -2.93 -23.56
CA ALA A 9 0.14 -3.41 -23.73
C ALA A 9 1.11 -2.85 -22.68
N GLU A 10 0.94 -1.58 -22.30
CA GLU A 10 1.67 -0.95 -21.19
C GLU A 10 1.38 -1.68 -19.87
N GLN A 11 0.10 -1.93 -19.59
CA GLN A 11 -0.33 -2.62 -18.37
C GLN A 11 0.23 -4.05 -18.28
N GLU A 12 0.26 -4.78 -19.39
CA GLU A 12 0.86 -6.12 -19.44
C GLU A 12 2.36 -6.08 -19.13
N ARG A 13 3.10 -5.10 -19.67
CA ARG A 13 4.51 -4.89 -19.34
C ARG A 13 4.70 -4.59 -17.85
N ILE A 14 3.84 -3.76 -17.27
CA ILE A 14 3.88 -3.45 -15.83
C ILE A 14 3.65 -4.72 -15.01
N ASN A 15 2.62 -5.50 -15.34
CA ASN A 15 2.30 -6.75 -14.65
C ASN A 15 3.46 -7.75 -14.72
N LYS A 16 4.10 -7.86 -15.89
CA LYS A 16 5.29 -8.71 -16.06
C LYS A 16 6.45 -8.24 -15.18
N ASN A 17 6.75 -6.94 -15.16
CA ASN A 17 7.82 -6.37 -14.35
C ASN A 17 7.58 -6.58 -12.85
N VAL A 18 6.35 -6.40 -12.38
CA VAL A 18 5.97 -6.64 -10.97
C VAL A 18 6.14 -8.11 -10.61
N ASN A 19 5.73 -9.02 -11.50
CA ASN A 19 5.87 -10.45 -11.27
C ASN A 19 7.35 -10.88 -11.19
N GLU A 20 8.18 -10.45 -12.15
CA GLU A 20 9.62 -10.75 -12.13
C GLU A 20 10.33 -10.13 -10.91
N LEU A 21 9.95 -8.91 -10.51
CA LEU A 21 10.48 -8.28 -9.31
C LEU A 21 10.15 -9.10 -8.06
N SER A 22 8.89 -9.51 -7.91
CA SER A 22 8.46 -10.33 -6.78
C SER A 22 9.22 -11.65 -6.72
N GLN A 23 9.45 -12.28 -7.88
CA GLN A 23 10.22 -13.52 -7.98
C GLN A 23 11.68 -13.32 -7.56
N LYS A 24 12.33 -12.24 -8.01
CA LYS A 24 13.71 -11.92 -7.60
C LYS A 24 13.83 -11.67 -6.11
N LEU A 25 12.85 -11.01 -5.49
CA LEU A 25 12.82 -10.82 -4.04
C LEU A 25 12.66 -12.16 -3.30
N LEU A 26 11.84 -13.09 -3.82
CA LEU A 26 11.71 -14.44 -3.29
C LEU A 26 12.99 -15.29 -3.46
N GLU A 27 13.78 -15.03 -4.51
CA GLU A 27 15.13 -15.61 -4.69
C GLU A 27 16.17 -15.05 -3.71
N GLY A 28 15.80 -14.08 -2.88
CA GLY A 28 16.69 -13.42 -1.92
C GLY A 28 17.46 -12.23 -2.49
N CYS A 29 17.05 -11.69 -3.65
CA CYS A 29 17.62 -10.43 -4.15
C CYS A 29 17.16 -9.25 -3.28
N LYS A 30 18.01 -8.24 -3.13
CA LYS A 30 17.72 -7.03 -2.36
C LYS A 30 17.36 -5.87 -3.27
N LEU A 31 16.26 -5.17 -3.01
CA LEU A 31 15.91 -3.96 -3.74
C LEU A 31 16.96 -2.85 -3.48
N LEU A 32 17.44 -2.21 -4.54
CA LEU A 32 18.37 -1.09 -4.47
C LEU A 32 17.62 0.24 -4.66
N SER A 33 18.19 1.32 -4.15
CA SER A 33 17.68 2.68 -4.36
C SER A 33 17.96 3.23 -5.77
N ASP A 34 18.79 2.53 -6.54
CA ASP A 34 19.15 2.91 -7.91
C ASP A 34 18.13 2.41 -8.94
N SER A 35 17.90 3.23 -9.96
CA SER A 35 16.99 2.92 -11.07
C SER A 35 17.77 2.60 -12.35
N CYS A 36 17.20 1.72 -13.17
CA CYS A 36 17.73 1.39 -14.49
C CYS A 36 17.73 2.65 -15.39
N PRO A 37 18.87 3.05 -15.98
CA PRO A 37 18.94 4.28 -16.79
C PRO A 37 18.10 4.19 -18.09
N GLU A 38 17.80 2.99 -18.57
CA GLU A 38 17.02 2.78 -19.79
C GLU A 38 15.51 2.80 -19.54
N THR A 39 15.04 2.29 -18.39
CA THR A 39 13.61 2.07 -18.11
C THR A 39 13.07 2.80 -16.91
N ASN A 40 13.91 3.42 -16.08
CA ASN A 40 13.58 3.98 -14.78
C ASN A 40 12.93 2.97 -13.79
N VAL A 41 13.06 1.67 -14.06
CA VAL A 41 12.59 0.61 -13.17
C VAL A 41 13.63 0.34 -12.08
N PRO A 42 13.23 0.10 -10.81
CA PRO A 42 14.17 -0.17 -9.71
C PRO A 42 15.08 -1.36 -9.99
N LEU A 43 16.34 -1.25 -9.59
CA LEU A 43 17.31 -2.35 -9.68
C LEU A 43 17.25 -3.25 -8.45
N VAL A 44 17.56 -4.53 -8.63
CA VAL A 44 17.77 -5.48 -7.54
C VAL A 44 19.21 -5.96 -7.51
N SER A 45 19.78 -6.11 -6.31
CA SER A 45 21.07 -6.72 -6.07
C SER A 45 20.91 -8.22 -5.89
N THR A 46 21.55 -9.00 -6.75
CA THR A 46 21.66 -10.44 -6.60
C THR A 46 22.64 -10.79 -5.46
N LYS A 47 22.54 -11.99 -4.91
CA LYS A 47 23.49 -12.51 -3.90
C LYS A 47 24.97 -12.45 -4.32
N ASP A 48 25.24 -12.43 -5.63
CA ASP A 48 26.58 -12.31 -6.20
C ASP A 48 27.10 -10.85 -6.21
N GLY A 49 26.32 -9.88 -5.73
CA GLY A 49 26.63 -8.45 -5.77
C GLY A 49 26.39 -7.77 -7.13
N ARG A 50 25.89 -8.50 -8.12
CA ARG A 50 25.47 -7.95 -9.43
C ARG A 50 24.13 -7.23 -9.33
N MET A 51 23.91 -6.22 -10.17
CA MET A 51 22.63 -5.50 -10.23
C MET A 51 21.82 -6.00 -11.42
N TYR A 52 20.52 -6.20 -11.25
CA TYR A 52 19.63 -6.71 -12.29
C TYR A 52 18.43 -5.77 -12.47
N SER A 53 18.09 -5.47 -13.72
CA SER A 53 16.90 -4.70 -14.09
C SER A 53 15.80 -5.62 -14.58
N VAL A 54 14.68 -5.66 -13.86
CA VAL A 54 13.49 -6.44 -14.25
C VAL A 54 12.78 -5.87 -15.47
N GLY A 55 12.97 -4.58 -15.77
CA GLY A 55 12.31 -3.95 -16.92
C GLY A 55 12.87 -4.39 -18.28
N ASN A 56 14.18 -4.66 -18.33
CA ASN A 56 14.88 -5.05 -19.56
C ASN A 56 15.55 -6.43 -19.47
N GLY A 57 15.46 -7.11 -18.33
CA GLY A 57 16.10 -8.41 -18.09
C GLY A 57 17.64 -8.38 -18.17
N CYS A 58 18.27 -7.22 -17.94
CA CYS A 58 19.70 -7.02 -18.12
C CYS A 58 20.44 -6.85 -16.78
N TYR A 59 21.69 -7.29 -16.74
CA TYR A 59 22.59 -7.08 -15.60
C TYR A 59 23.42 -5.82 -15.79
N TYR A 60 23.68 -5.16 -14.67
CA TYR A 60 24.47 -3.95 -14.57
C TYR A 60 25.55 -4.11 -13.51
N THR A 61 26.68 -3.45 -13.73
CA THR A 61 27.77 -3.34 -12.75
C THR A 61 28.10 -1.88 -12.52
N ARG A 62 28.40 -1.54 -11.26
CA ARG A 62 28.77 -0.19 -10.87
C ARG A 62 30.27 -0.04 -11.00
N GLU A 63 30.73 0.63 -12.05
CA GLU A 63 32.14 0.94 -12.26
C GLU A 63 32.35 2.43 -11.98
N ARG A 64 33.13 2.76 -10.94
CA ARG A 64 33.42 4.16 -10.52
C ARG A 64 32.17 5.04 -10.30
N GLY A 65 31.06 4.45 -9.89
CA GLY A 65 29.79 5.16 -9.65
C GLY A 65 28.85 5.22 -10.86
N GLU A 66 29.29 4.77 -12.03
CA GLU A 66 28.48 4.70 -13.24
C GLU A 66 27.94 3.27 -13.44
N LEU A 67 26.65 3.14 -13.79
CA LEU A 67 26.03 1.85 -14.09
C LEU A 67 26.30 1.47 -15.54
N LYS A 68 27.16 0.47 -15.75
CA LYS A 68 27.40 -0.11 -17.07
C LYS A 68 26.58 -1.37 -17.27
N LYS A 69 25.88 -1.44 -18.40
CA LYS A 69 25.13 -2.61 -18.85
C LYS A 69 26.12 -3.70 -19.26
N MET A 70 25.99 -4.88 -18.67
CA MET A 70 26.76 -6.05 -19.09
C MET A 70 26.11 -6.65 -20.33
N PRO A 71 26.88 -6.95 -21.39
CA PRO A 71 26.36 -7.68 -22.54
C PRO A 71 25.88 -9.05 -22.06
N ASN A 72 24.64 -9.40 -22.40
CA ASN A 72 23.98 -10.65 -21.99
C ASN A 72 24.74 -11.92 -22.40
N SER A 73 25.71 -11.81 -23.31
CA SER A 73 26.53 -12.92 -23.81
C SER A 73 27.59 -13.41 -22.83
N GLU A 74 27.90 -12.65 -21.77
CA GLU A 74 28.91 -13.04 -20.78
C GLU A 74 28.28 -13.50 -19.47
N MET A 75 27.12 -14.15 -19.55
CA MET A 75 26.59 -14.87 -18.41
C MET A 75 27.02 -16.34 -18.52
N PRO A 76 27.82 -16.86 -17.56
CA PRO A 76 28.02 -18.30 -17.50
C PRO A 76 26.64 -18.95 -17.42
N PRO A 77 26.41 -20.07 -18.13
CA PRO A 77 25.12 -20.74 -18.12
C PRO A 77 24.69 -20.94 -16.66
N PRO A 78 23.43 -20.67 -16.32
CA PRO A 78 22.95 -20.88 -14.96
C PRO A 78 23.39 -22.28 -14.54
N PRO A 79 23.98 -22.45 -13.33
CA PRO A 79 24.33 -23.78 -12.87
C PRO A 79 23.07 -24.65 -13.04
N PRO A 80 23.21 -25.87 -13.60
CA PRO A 80 22.06 -26.73 -13.85
C PRO A 80 21.22 -26.74 -12.57
N PRO A 81 19.89 -26.58 -12.66
CA PRO A 81 19.04 -26.47 -11.48
C PRO A 81 19.44 -27.61 -10.58
N ALA A 82 20.02 -27.30 -9.42
CA ALA A 82 20.45 -28.31 -8.49
C ALA A 82 19.17 -29.06 -8.17
N SER A 83 19.03 -30.27 -8.73
CA SER A 83 17.91 -31.16 -8.51
C SER A 83 17.79 -31.28 -7.01
N THR A 84 16.89 -30.50 -6.43
CA THR A 84 16.59 -30.51 -5.00
C THR A 84 15.76 -31.76 -4.83
N ASN A 85 16.50 -32.84 -4.80
CA ASN A 85 16.07 -34.19 -4.64
C ASN A 85 15.58 -34.29 -3.18
N ARG A 86 14.27 -34.52 -3.06
CA ARG A 86 13.61 -35.13 -1.90
C ARG A 86 13.77 -34.41 -0.56
N VAL A 87 12.70 -33.71 -0.19
CA VAL A 87 12.19 -33.69 1.17
C VAL A 87 12.04 -35.16 1.65
N PRO A 88 12.78 -35.62 2.67
CA PRO A 88 12.42 -36.86 3.36
C PRO A 88 11.11 -36.64 4.15
N PRO A 89 10.19 -37.61 4.19
CA PRO A 89 8.96 -37.49 4.96
C PRO A 89 9.29 -37.37 6.45
N SER A 90 8.81 -36.28 7.06
CA SER A 90 8.86 -36.05 8.50
C SER A 90 8.08 -37.15 9.24
N PRO A 91 8.68 -37.88 10.19
CA PRO A 91 7.93 -38.77 11.09
C PRO A 91 7.09 -37.96 12.08
N ALA A 92 5.92 -38.52 12.41
CA ALA A 92 4.89 -37.98 13.30
C ALA A 92 5.39 -37.64 14.73
N PRO A 93 4.70 -36.75 15.46
CA PRO A 93 5.10 -36.29 16.79
C PRO A 93 4.69 -37.27 17.91
N PRO A 94 5.54 -37.43 18.95
CA PRO A 94 5.05 -37.72 20.28
C PRO A 94 5.15 -36.48 21.20
N SER A 95 3.96 -36.03 21.57
CA SER A 95 3.56 -35.62 22.93
C SER A 95 4.11 -34.36 23.62
N PRO A 96 3.31 -33.82 24.58
CA PRO A 96 3.45 -32.49 25.16
C PRO A 96 4.24 -32.51 26.48
N TYR A 97 4.54 -31.31 26.97
CA TYR A 97 5.23 -30.95 28.22
C TYR A 97 6.75 -30.82 28.17
N ALA A 98 7.23 -29.58 28.02
CA ALA A 98 8.25 -29.02 28.90
C ALA A 98 8.26 -27.49 28.74
N TYR A 99 7.69 -26.82 29.73
CA TYR A 99 7.86 -25.39 29.96
C TYR A 99 9.33 -25.15 30.33
N ALA A 100 10.05 -24.38 29.53
CA ALA A 100 11.28 -23.73 29.95
C ALA A 100 11.25 -22.30 29.41
N ALA A 101 10.99 -21.38 30.33
CA ALA A 101 10.97 -19.94 30.09
C ALA A 101 12.36 -19.47 29.64
N THR A 102 12.47 -19.04 28.38
CA THR A 102 13.63 -18.29 27.90
C THR A 102 13.36 -16.80 28.17
N PRO A 103 14.22 -16.09 28.93
CA PRO A 103 14.05 -14.67 29.20
C PRO A 103 14.25 -13.86 27.92
N CYS A 104 13.20 -13.13 27.54
CA CYS A 104 13.25 -12.09 26.51
C CYS A 104 14.36 -11.09 26.85
N SER A 105 15.46 -11.14 26.10
CA SER A 105 16.42 -10.05 26.09
C SER A 105 15.77 -8.87 25.37
N ALA A 106 15.49 -7.84 26.17
CA ALA A 106 15.06 -6.52 25.74
C ALA A 106 16.07 -5.94 24.74
N GLY A 107 15.76 -6.05 23.45
CA GLY A 107 16.34 -5.21 22.41
C GLY A 107 15.71 -3.82 22.53
N ALA A 108 16.56 -2.85 22.90
CA ALA A 108 16.19 -1.47 23.16
C ALA A 108 15.37 -0.82 22.02
N PRO A 109 14.33 -0.03 22.33
CA PRO A 109 13.73 0.87 21.36
C PRO A 109 14.76 1.96 20.98
N PRO A 110 14.88 2.36 19.70
CA PRO A 110 15.62 3.57 19.37
C PRO A 110 14.93 4.74 20.07
N SER A 111 15.74 5.47 20.83
CA SER A 111 15.34 6.57 21.70
C SER A 111 14.46 7.59 21.00
N ALA A 112 13.36 7.93 21.67
CA ALA A 112 12.68 9.19 21.55
C ALA A 112 13.68 10.34 21.79
N GLY A 113 13.78 11.25 20.83
CA GLY A 113 14.57 12.46 20.95
C GLY A 113 14.08 13.47 19.93
N GLY A 114 13.41 14.52 20.41
CA GLY A 114 13.16 15.73 19.61
C GLY A 114 11.70 16.16 19.55
N ALA A 115 11.18 16.72 20.64
CA ALA A 115 10.21 17.78 20.50
C ALA A 115 10.91 18.97 19.80
N SER A 116 10.47 19.29 18.58
CA SER A 116 10.70 20.61 18.00
C SER A 116 9.43 21.05 17.29
N ALA A 117 8.69 21.87 18.01
CA ALA A 117 7.70 22.76 17.46
C ALA A 117 8.42 23.86 16.66
N THR A 118 8.61 23.63 15.37
CA THR A 118 8.81 24.65 14.32
C THR A 118 8.28 24.02 13.04
N ASN A 119 6.97 24.11 12.78
CA ASN A 119 6.40 25.03 11.80
C ASN A 119 7.34 25.34 10.62
N THR A 120 6.86 24.95 9.44
CA THR A 120 7.32 25.26 8.07
C THR A 120 8.39 24.30 7.52
N ASP A 121 8.03 23.61 6.42
CA ASP A 121 8.89 22.81 5.52
C ASP A 121 8.99 21.27 5.68
N ASP A 122 7.93 20.63 6.19
CA ASP A 122 7.78 19.16 6.19
C ASP A 122 6.94 18.64 5.01
N THR A 123 7.36 19.02 3.80
CA THR A 123 6.62 18.73 2.55
C THR A 123 6.86 17.29 2.06
N SER A 124 7.74 16.54 2.72
CA SER A 124 8.22 15.22 2.26
C SER A 124 8.17 14.12 3.33
N HIS A 125 7.48 14.30 4.45
CA HIS A 125 6.95 13.12 5.15
C HIS A 125 6.06 12.38 4.15
N THR A 126 6.48 11.16 3.78
CA THR A 126 5.79 10.31 2.81
C THR A 126 4.30 10.32 3.10
N LEU A 127 3.46 10.54 2.09
CA LEU A 127 1.99 10.59 2.26
C LEU A 127 1.46 9.40 3.07
N SER A 128 2.10 8.24 2.94
CA SER A 128 1.85 7.04 3.75
C SER A 128 2.00 7.26 5.26
N ALA A 129 2.98 8.03 5.72
CA ALA A 129 3.15 8.39 7.12
C ALA A 129 1.98 9.26 7.64
N LYS A 130 1.55 10.25 6.84
CA LYS A 130 0.39 11.10 7.19
C LYS A 130 -0.91 10.28 7.24
N VAL A 131 -1.08 9.33 6.31
CA VAL A 131 -2.23 8.41 6.32
C VAL A 131 -2.19 7.53 7.56
N ALA A 132 -1.05 6.88 7.84
CA ALA A 132 -0.87 6.06 9.03
C ALA A 132 -1.17 6.83 10.32
N GLN A 133 -0.70 8.08 10.42
CA GLN A 133 -0.99 8.95 11.55
C GLN A 133 -2.50 9.18 11.73
N LYS A 134 -3.24 9.44 10.65
CA LYS A 134 -4.70 9.62 10.74
C LYS A 134 -5.43 8.35 11.15
N LEU A 135 -4.96 7.18 10.73
CA LEU A 135 -5.50 5.90 11.19
C LEU A 135 -5.27 5.69 12.70
N LEU A 136 -4.10 6.11 13.22
CA LEU A 136 -3.82 6.11 14.66
C LEU A 136 -4.69 7.11 15.44
N ASP A 137 -5.03 8.24 14.82
CA ASP A 137 -5.98 9.22 15.36
C ASP A 137 -7.45 8.69 15.35
N GLY A 138 -7.69 7.47 14.88
CA GLY A 138 -9.02 6.83 14.84
C GLY A 138 -9.84 7.17 13.59
N PHE A 139 -9.21 7.69 12.54
CA PHE A 139 -9.89 7.85 11.25
C PHE A 139 -9.97 6.51 10.51
N THR A 140 -10.99 6.36 9.69
CA THR A 140 -11.21 5.20 8.83
C THR A 140 -10.81 5.53 7.39
N LEU A 141 -9.99 4.69 6.75
CA LEU A 141 -9.65 4.85 5.34
C LEU A 141 -10.87 4.56 4.46
N LEU A 142 -11.20 5.47 3.54
CA LEU A 142 -12.25 5.28 2.54
C LEU A 142 -11.66 4.69 1.25
N SER A 143 -12.51 4.00 0.47
CA SER A 143 -12.14 3.54 -0.87
C SER A 143 -12.09 4.66 -1.91
N ASP A 144 -12.64 5.84 -1.58
CA ASP A 144 -12.67 7.03 -2.44
C ASP A 144 -11.33 7.78 -2.38
N SER A 145 -10.97 8.44 -3.49
CA SER A 145 -9.73 9.23 -3.63
C SER A 145 -10.03 10.70 -3.90
N CYS A 146 -9.15 11.59 -3.45
CA CYS A 146 -9.28 13.03 -3.68
C CYS A 146 -9.22 13.32 -5.20
N PRO A 147 -10.19 14.04 -5.79
CA PRO A 147 -10.22 14.28 -7.23
C PRO A 147 -9.05 15.16 -7.73
N GLU A 148 -8.48 16.00 -6.85
CA GLU A 148 -7.36 16.87 -7.21
C GLU A 148 -6.01 16.13 -7.21
N THR A 149 -5.80 15.22 -6.25
CA THR A 149 -4.47 14.65 -5.96
C THR A 149 -4.39 13.12 -6.08
N ASN A 150 -5.51 12.44 -6.28
CA ASN A 150 -5.64 10.96 -6.24
C ASN A 150 -5.12 10.32 -4.94
N VAL A 151 -5.02 11.09 -3.85
CA VAL A 151 -4.64 10.58 -2.53
C VAL A 151 -5.87 10.00 -1.84
N PRO A 152 -5.77 8.85 -1.12
CA PRO A 152 -6.89 8.25 -0.42
C PRO A 152 -7.48 9.19 0.64
N LEU A 153 -8.81 9.16 0.76
CA LEU A 153 -9.56 9.96 1.72
C LEU A 153 -9.72 9.19 3.05
N VAL A 154 -9.79 9.92 4.15
CA VAL A 154 -10.04 9.35 5.49
C VAL A 154 -11.28 9.98 6.12
N GLN A 155 -12.05 9.22 6.89
CA GLN A 155 -13.25 9.67 7.58
C GLN A 155 -13.05 9.66 9.09
N ASN A 156 -13.44 10.74 9.78
CA ASN A 156 -13.44 10.75 11.25
C ASN A 156 -14.70 10.09 11.83
N ALA A 157 -14.74 9.91 13.16
CA ALA A 157 -15.89 9.37 13.87
C ALA A 157 -17.18 10.23 13.75
N ALA A 158 -17.04 11.52 13.43
CA ALA A 158 -18.15 12.43 13.15
C ALA A 158 -18.69 12.30 11.71
N GLY A 159 -18.11 11.42 10.89
CA GLY A 159 -18.50 11.20 9.49
C GLY A 159 -17.94 12.21 8.49
N GLN A 160 -17.09 13.15 8.91
CA GLN A 160 -16.45 14.14 8.05
C GLN A 160 -15.26 13.52 7.32
N ILE A 161 -15.07 13.88 6.05
CA ILE A 161 -14.05 13.30 5.17
C ILE A 161 -12.90 14.29 5.02
N LEU A 162 -11.65 13.84 5.14
CA LEU A 162 -10.44 14.64 5.01
C LEU A 162 -9.53 14.04 3.94
N SER A 163 -9.01 14.90 3.05
CA SER A 163 -7.91 14.53 2.16
C SER A 163 -6.58 14.73 2.87
N VAL A 164 -5.81 13.65 3.01
CA VAL A 164 -4.51 13.68 3.70
C VAL A 164 -3.44 14.44 2.88
N GLY A 165 -3.60 14.48 1.56
CA GLY A 165 -2.68 15.18 0.66
C GLY A 165 -2.89 16.69 0.66
N THR A 166 -4.14 17.15 0.64
CA THR A 166 -4.48 18.57 0.54
C THR A 166 -4.89 19.21 1.87
N ASN A 167 -5.12 18.43 2.92
CA ASN A 167 -5.72 18.86 4.19
C ASN A 167 -7.08 19.57 4.05
N LYS A 168 -7.80 19.30 2.95
CA LYS A 168 -9.15 19.82 2.69
C LYS A 168 -10.22 18.86 3.21
N TRP A 169 -11.32 19.41 3.71
CA TRP A 169 -12.46 18.64 4.19
C TRP A 169 -13.52 18.48 3.09
N PHE A 170 -14.20 17.34 3.10
CA PHE A 170 -15.21 16.96 2.14
C PHE A 170 -16.44 16.39 2.86
N THR A 171 -17.60 16.53 2.23
CA THR A 171 -18.85 15.93 2.69
C THR A 171 -19.52 15.18 1.55
N ARG A 172 -20.14 14.03 1.88
CA ARG A 172 -20.87 13.21 0.92
C ARG A 172 -22.33 13.68 0.86
N ALA A 173 -22.71 14.29 -0.25
CA ALA A 173 -24.09 14.71 -0.50
C ALA A 173 -24.56 14.07 -1.81
N GLY A 174 -25.61 13.23 -1.75
CA GLY A 174 -26.16 12.59 -2.95
C GLY A 174 -25.21 11.61 -3.66
N GLY A 175 -24.19 11.08 -2.96
CA GLY A 175 -23.17 10.21 -3.54
C GLY A 175 -21.97 10.95 -4.14
N GLU A 176 -22.06 12.27 -4.30
CA GLU A 176 -20.97 13.12 -4.74
C GLU A 176 -20.19 13.68 -3.55
N LEU A 177 -18.88 13.88 -3.76
CA LEU A 177 -17.96 14.39 -2.74
C LEU A 177 -17.77 15.89 -2.98
N LEU A 178 -18.35 16.72 -2.11
CA LEU A 178 -18.23 18.17 -2.21
C LEU A 178 -17.19 18.68 -1.22
N GLU A 179 -16.27 19.52 -1.70
CA GLU A 179 -15.32 20.23 -0.85
C GLU A 179 -16.09 21.19 0.06
N VAL A 180 -15.96 20.99 1.36
CA VAL A 180 -16.46 21.93 2.35
C VAL A 180 -15.25 22.66 2.86
N GLU A 181 -15.17 23.95 2.54
CA GLU A 181 -14.25 24.83 3.25
C GLU A 181 -14.56 24.65 4.74
N PRO A 182 -13.55 24.42 5.60
CA PRO A 182 -13.75 24.32 7.04
C PRO A 182 -14.20 25.71 7.51
N LYS A 183 -15.50 25.96 7.36
CA LYS A 183 -16.17 27.15 7.80
C LYS A 183 -15.99 27.11 9.29
N SER A 184 -15.04 27.90 9.75
CA SER A 184 -14.62 28.07 11.14
C SER A 184 -15.86 28.13 12.03
N LEU A 185 -16.30 26.97 12.50
CA LEU A 185 -17.41 26.92 13.42
C LEU A 185 -16.85 27.51 14.72
N PRO A 186 -17.56 28.48 15.32
CA PRO A 186 -17.15 29.03 16.60
C PRO A 186 -16.97 27.87 17.57
N ALA A 187 -15.85 27.88 18.30
CA ALA A 187 -15.59 26.96 19.39
C ALA A 187 -16.74 27.08 20.41
N GLU A 188 -17.80 26.29 20.21
CA GLU A 188 -18.90 26.22 21.15
C GLU A 188 -18.38 25.45 22.35
N ALA A 189 -18.07 26.21 23.39
CA ALA A 189 -17.50 25.74 24.62
C ALA A 189 -18.40 24.64 25.23
N PRO A 190 -17.83 23.51 25.69
CA PRO A 190 -18.60 22.50 26.39
C PRO A 190 -19.10 23.07 27.73
N ALA A 191 -20.40 23.37 27.80
CA ALA A 191 -21.09 23.58 29.05
C ALA A 191 -21.15 22.24 29.81
N ALA A 192 -20.35 22.19 30.88
CA ALA A 192 -20.50 21.52 32.17
C ALA A 192 -21.39 20.26 32.33
N PRO A 193 -20.98 19.34 33.24
CA PRO A 193 -21.59 18.04 33.45
C PRO A 193 -22.89 18.14 34.26
N MET A 194 -23.94 17.47 33.79
CA MET A 194 -25.10 17.13 34.60
C MET A 194 -25.12 15.62 34.81
N THR A 195 -24.72 15.24 36.02
CA THR A 195 -25.05 13.97 36.68
C THR A 195 -26.53 13.64 36.52
N GLY A 196 -26.85 12.40 36.13
CA GLY A 196 -28.14 11.84 36.54
C GLY A 196 -28.75 10.75 35.66
N VAL A 197 -28.59 9.51 36.16
CA VAL A 197 -29.63 8.48 36.25
C VAL A 197 -30.05 7.72 34.97
N HIS A 198 -29.72 6.42 34.99
CA HIS A 198 -30.44 5.23 34.50
C HIS A 198 -31.57 5.44 33.47
N HIS A 199 -31.60 4.63 32.41
CA HIS A 199 -32.74 3.78 32.00
C HIS A 199 -32.32 2.91 30.78
N THR A 200 -32.14 1.61 31.01
CA THR A 200 -32.51 0.54 30.05
C THR A 200 -34.03 0.61 29.83
N PRO A 201 -34.62 0.29 28.66
CA PRO A 201 -34.44 -1.02 28.00
C PRO A 201 -34.63 -1.07 26.45
N SER A 202 -34.54 -2.31 25.94
CA SER A 202 -35.46 -2.88 24.94
C SER A 202 -35.14 -2.76 23.44
N SER A 203 -34.66 -3.89 22.90
CA SER A 203 -35.32 -4.68 21.86
C SER A 203 -35.85 -3.94 20.61
N ALA A 204 -35.14 -4.09 19.48
CA ALA A 204 -35.78 -4.16 18.17
C ALA A 204 -34.92 -4.98 17.19
N ARG A 205 -35.38 -6.21 16.98
CA ARG A 205 -34.94 -7.17 15.98
C ARG A 205 -35.39 -6.68 14.60
N GLY A 206 -34.47 -6.08 13.83
CA GLY A 206 -34.70 -5.66 12.45
C GLY A 206 -34.15 -6.69 11.47
N SER A 207 -35.00 -7.56 10.96
CA SER A 207 -34.74 -8.39 9.79
C SER A 207 -34.76 -7.51 8.53
N PHE A 208 -33.63 -7.34 7.86
CA PHE A 208 -33.59 -6.79 6.50
C PHE A 208 -33.39 -7.95 5.52
N GLN A 209 -34.45 -8.27 4.80
CA GLN A 209 -34.41 -9.10 3.60
C GLN A 209 -33.71 -8.30 2.49
N SER A 210 -32.57 -8.78 2.01
CA SER A 210 -31.88 -8.21 0.85
C SER A 210 -32.36 -8.93 -0.41
N THR A 211 -33.33 -8.33 -1.09
CA THR A 211 -33.80 -8.74 -2.42
C THR A 211 -32.84 -8.17 -3.47
N PHE A 212 -32.13 -9.02 -4.21
CA PHE A 212 -31.35 -8.61 -5.38
C PHE A 212 -32.24 -8.64 -6.62
N PRO A 213 -32.44 -7.52 -7.35
CA PRO A 213 -32.96 -7.59 -8.71
C PRO A 213 -31.86 -7.97 -9.70
N ALA A 214 -32.18 -8.91 -10.58
CA ALA A 214 -31.37 -9.34 -11.71
C ALA A 214 -31.23 -8.21 -12.74
N ALA A 215 -29.99 -7.90 -13.14
CA ALA A 215 -29.70 -7.00 -14.25
C ALA A 215 -29.53 -7.79 -15.56
N ALA A 216 -30.36 -7.46 -16.54
CA ALA A 216 -30.34 -8.01 -17.90
C ALA A 216 -29.20 -7.40 -18.76
N PRO A 217 -28.73 -8.11 -19.80
CA PRO A 217 -27.74 -7.59 -20.75
C PRO A 217 -28.39 -6.62 -21.75
N VAL A 218 -27.84 -5.41 -21.88
CA VAL A 218 -28.27 -4.42 -22.88
C VAL A 218 -27.43 -4.57 -24.13
N ALA A 219 -28.11 -4.84 -25.24
CA ALA A 219 -27.56 -5.01 -26.57
C ALA A 219 -27.28 -3.68 -27.27
N GLY A 220 -26.26 -3.68 -28.12
CA GLY A 220 -26.31 -3.09 -29.46
C GLY A 220 -26.14 -1.58 -29.60
N THR A 221 -25.02 -1.17 -30.19
CA THR A 221 -24.95 0.10 -30.93
C THR A 221 -24.24 -0.16 -32.26
N PRO A 222 -24.86 0.11 -33.43
CA PRO A 222 -24.23 -0.08 -34.73
C PRO A 222 -23.31 1.11 -35.08
N PRO A 223 -22.29 0.90 -35.94
CA PRO A 223 -21.47 2.01 -36.45
C PRO A 223 -22.21 2.78 -37.56
N LEU A 224 -22.02 4.10 -37.56
CA LEU A 224 -22.42 5.04 -38.61
C LEU A 224 -21.24 5.29 -39.58
N PRO A 225 -21.52 5.69 -40.84
CA PRO A 225 -20.66 5.49 -42.01
C PRO A 225 -19.41 6.36 -42.09
#